data_AF-A0AAV2NZ18-F1
#
_entry.id   AF-A0AAV2NZ18-F1
#
_cell.length_a   1.000
_cell.length_b   1.000
_cell.length_c   1.000
_cell.angle_alpha   90.00
_cell.angle_beta   90.00
_cell.angle_gamma   90.00
#
_symmetry.space_group_name_H-M   'P 1'
#
loop_
_entity.id
_entity.type
_entity.pdbx_description
1 polymer ?
#
loop_
_entity_poly.entity_id
_entity_poly.type
_entity_poly.pdbx_seq_one_letter_code
_entity_poly.pdbx_strand_id
1 'polypeptide(L)'
;MACLTLLLSGVLTFIVVTVYSISTEDSLKLQTNIIPEHYDIDLTLNMEENVFVGHNHYFFEILAKTQTISMFSEELGIVSAKMNMYHKYNEPITSFNYTIVGYIYDNENHTISLTFREKIPPGKYTLIVKYSGVIDDKLDDESKGGFRRVFLTEKEGVMWLSATHFNPIWARRIFPCWDPSKKATFEIFIEHPKEYTILSNMPMQVNEHEYNNNIRRTKFDSTPAMSPYHVSIVITNFVRNFIFENDIVSMWCKMQSSSSVQFALTITRNITLYLKEEWKHLQQFPDVNYIVIPGFQELDKSVANLGIIIYK
;
A
#
# COMPACT_ATOMS: atom_id res chain seq x y z
N MET A 1 28.32 16.44 3.07
CA MET A 1 28.94 15.09 3.14
C MET A 1 27.93 13.98 3.46
N ALA A 2 26.95 14.18 4.36
CA ALA A 2 25.94 13.16 4.69
C ALA A 2 25.00 12.75 3.54
N CYS A 3 24.63 13.66 2.63
CA CYS A 3 23.79 13.33 1.46
C CYS A 3 24.51 12.44 0.42
N LEU A 4 25.84 12.50 0.34
CA LEU A 4 26.61 11.78 -0.68
C LEU A 4 26.73 10.28 -0.32
N THR A 5 26.85 9.98 0.97
CA THR A 5 26.85 8.59 1.49
C THR A 5 25.46 7.94 1.39
N LEU A 6 24.38 8.73 1.38
CA LEU A 6 22.99 8.26 1.31
C LEU A 6 22.53 7.90 -0.11
N LEU A 7 22.96 8.65 -1.12
CA LEU A 7 22.66 8.38 -2.53
C LEU A 7 23.45 7.18 -3.08
N LEU A 8 24.72 7.04 -2.68
CA LEU A 8 25.53 5.87 -3.01
C LEU A 8 25.03 4.61 -2.29
N SER A 9 24.48 4.73 -1.08
CA SER A 9 23.81 3.59 -0.42
C SER A 9 22.48 3.23 -1.07
N GLY A 10 21.73 4.19 -1.63
CA GLY A 10 20.42 3.96 -2.26
C GLY A 10 20.44 3.17 -3.56
N VAL A 11 21.51 3.31 -4.37
CA VAL A 11 21.72 2.49 -5.57
C VAL A 11 22.30 1.12 -5.20
N LEU A 12 23.16 1.05 -4.17
CA LEU A 12 23.69 -0.20 -3.67
C LEU A 12 22.62 -1.04 -2.94
N THR A 13 21.66 -0.42 -2.26
CA THR A 13 20.53 -1.12 -1.64
C THR A 13 19.62 -1.76 -2.68
N PHE A 14 19.51 -1.22 -3.90
CA PHE A 14 18.78 -1.89 -4.99
C PHE A 14 19.41 -3.26 -5.35
N ILE A 15 20.74 -3.38 -5.23
CA ILE A 15 21.51 -4.61 -5.48
C ILE A 15 21.53 -5.51 -4.24
N VAL A 16 21.59 -4.95 -3.03
CA VAL A 16 21.63 -5.75 -1.79
C VAL A 16 20.24 -6.28 -1.40
N VAL A 17 19.17 -5.49 -1.58
CA VAL A 17 17.79 -5.92 -1.27
C VAL A 17 17.34 -7.06 -2.17
N THR A 18 17.77 -7.09 -3.45
CA THR A 18 17.52 -8.24 -4.34
C THR A 18 18.30 -9.49 -3.94
N VAL A 19 19.40 -9.36 -3.17
CA VAL A 19 20.24 -10.49 -2.73
C VAL A 19 19.95 -10.94 -1.29
N TYR A 20 19.39 -10.09 -0.43
CA TYR A 20 19.15 -10.38 1.00
C TYR A 20 17.71 -10.77 1.39
N SER A 21 16.74 -10.82 0.47
CA SER A 21 15.38 -11.28 0.80
C SER A 21 15.25 -12.78 1.12
N ILE A 22 16.36 -13.49 1.33
CA ILE A 22 16.35 -14.79 2.01
C ILE A 22 16.56 -14.55 3.51
N SER A 23 15.66 -13.79 4.13
CA SER A 23 15.55 -13.77 5.59
C SER A 23 14.57 -14.87 5.99
N THR A 24 15.14 -15.94 6.51
CA THR A 24 14.45 -17.02 7.22
C THR A 24 13.67 -16.45 8.40
N GLU A 25 12.35 -16.38 8.30
CA GLU A 25 11.48 -16.15 9.45
C GLU A 25 10.30 -17.12 9.39
N ASP A 26 10.01 -17.70 10.56
CA ASP A 26 9.02 -18.74 10.81
C ASP A 26 7.62 -18.25 10.42
N SER A 27 7.29 -18.34 9.13
CA SER A 27 6.09 -17.74 8.57
C SER A 27 4.87 -18.49 9.08
N LEU A 28 4.07 -17.85 9.92
CA LEU A 28 2.72 -18.30 10.20
C LEU A 28 1.99 -18.39 8.85
N LYS A 29 1.73 -19.61 8.36
CA LYS A 29 1.11 -19.81 7.05
C LYS A 29 -0.41 -19.88 7.21
N LEU A 30 -1.10 -18.99 6.50
CA LEU A 30 -2.54 -19.11 6.30
C LEU A 30 -2.86 -20.34 5.44
N GLN A 31 -4.16 -20.61 5.29
CA GLN A 31 -4.71 -21.60 4.37
C GLN A 31 -4.04 -21.56 2.98
N THR A 32 -3.48 -22.68 2.55
CA THR A 32 -2.76 -22.81 1.26
C THR A 32 -3.69 -22.98 0.07
N ASN A 33 -4.96 -23.36 0.30
CA ASN A 33 -5.98 -23.61 -0.72
C ASN A 33 -6.66 -22.34 -1.26
N ILE A 34 -6.18 -21.14 -0.89
CA ILE A 34 -6.69 -19.86 -1.42
C ILE A 34 -5.57 -19.16 -2.20
N ILE A 35 -5.82 -18.81 -3.46
CA ILE A 35 -4.88 -18.07 -4.31
C ILE A 35 -5.48 -16.68 -4.59
N PRO A 36 -4.93 -15.58 -4.05
CA PRO A 36 -5.36 -14.24 -4.41
C PRO A 36 -4.95 -13.91 -5.85
N GLU A 37 -5.83 -13.24 -6.60
CA GLU A 37 -5.58 -12.82 -7.98
C GLU A 37 -5.53 -11.29 -8.09
N HIS A 38 -6.50 -10.61 -7.47
CA HIS A 38 -6.65 -9.16 -7.53
C HIS A 38 -7.26 -8.59 -6.25
N TYR A 39 -6.91 -7.35 -5.93
CA TYR A 39 -7.44 -6.59 -4.81
C TYR A 39 -7.89 -5.20 -5.30
N ASP A 40 -9.17 -4.88 -5.11
CA ASP A 40 -9.65 -3.50 -5.17
C ASP A 40 -9.57 -2.95 -3.75
N ILE A 41 -8.61 -2.05 -3.50
CA ILE A 41 -8.43 -1.38 -2.22
C ILE A 41 -9.12 -0.03 -2.30
N ASP A 42 -10.27 0.11 -1.63
CA ASP A 42 -11.09 1.33 -1.63
C ASP A 42 -11.16 1.88 -0.21
N LEU A 43 -10.44 2.98 0.04
CA LEU A 43 -10.30 3.57 1.35
C LEU A 43 -10.93 4.97 1.40
N THR A 44 -11.69 5.24 2.45
CA THR A 44 -12.16 6.58 2.80
C THR A 44 -11.44 7.05 4.05
N LEU A 45 -10.72 8.17 3.94
CA LEU A 45 -9.94 8.73 5.04
C LEU A 45 -10.73 9.84 5.75
N ASN A 46 -10.84 9.75 7.08
CA ASN A 46 -11.29 10.84 7.94
C ASN A 46 -10.10 11.33 8.78
N MET A 47 -9.50 12.43 8.32
CA MET A 47 -8.30 13.01 8.95
C MET A 47 -8.62 13.84 10.21
N GLU A 48 -9.90 14.18 10.45
CA GLU A 48 -10.32 14.87 11.67
C GLU A 48 -10.51 13.90 12.83
N GLU A 49 -11.07 12.72 12.54
CA GLU A 49 -11.32 11.66 13.52
C GLU A 49 -10.17 10.65 13.63
N ASN A 50 -9.13 10.78 12.80
CA ASN A 50 -8.01 9.85 12.69
C ASN A 50 -8.46 8.40 12.45
N VAL A 51 -9.42 8.21 11.54
CA VAL A 51 -9.93 6.89 11.18
C VAL A 51 -10.00 6.75 9.68
N PHE A 52 -10.03 5.51 9.23
CA PHE A 52 -10.31 5.19 7.84
C PHE A 52 -11.30 4.04 7.75
N VAL A 53 -12.07 4.04 6.68
CA VAL A 53 -13.02 2.97 6.34
C VAL A 53 -12.54 2.32 5.05
N GLY A 54 -12.43 1.00 5.04
CA GLY A 54 -12.15 0.23 3.83
C GLY A 54 -13.41 -0.45 3.31
N HIS A 55 -13.56 -0.50 1.98
CA HIS A 55 -14.60 -1.22 1.25
C HIS A 55 -13.96 -2.07 0.14
N ASN A 56 -13.19 -3.08 0.54
CA ASN A 56 -12.31 -3.77 -0.39
C ASN A 56 -13.01 -4.96 -1.06
N HIS A 57 -12.67 -5.18 -2.33
CA HIS A 57 -13.04 -6.36 -3.08
C HIS A 57 -11.82 -7.23 -3.30
N TYR A 58 -11.95 -8.51 -2.97
CA TYR A 58 -10.89 -9.48 -3.04
C TYR A 58 -11.26 -10.54 -4.05
N PHE A 59 -10.51 -10.66 -5.13
CA PHE A 59 -10.70 -11.68 -6.16
C PHE A 59 -9.69 -12.81 -5.95
N PHE A 60 -10.18 -14.04 -5.85
CA PHE A 60 -9.34 -15.19 -5.50
C PHE A 60 -9.93 -16.51 -6.00
N GLU A 61 -9.07 -17.52 -6.05
CA GLU A 61 -9.42 -18.90 -6.35
C GLU A 61 -9.35 -19.76 -5.08
N ILE A 62 -10.37 -20.60 -4.87
CA ILE A 62 -10.39 -21.67 -3.87
C ILE A 62 -10.05 -22.98 -4.58
N LEU A 63 -8.99 -23.65 -4.14
CA LEU A 63 -8.51 -24.92 -4.73
C LEU A 63 -9.18 -26.16 -4.15
N ALA A 64 -9.65 -26.07 -2.90
CA ALA A 64 -10.23 -27.19 -2.17
C ALA A 64 -11.43 -26.73 -1.37
N LYS A 65 -12.47 -27.57 -1.36
CA LYS A 65 -13.74 -27.29 -0.67
C LYS A 65 -13.49 -26.86 0.78
N THR A 66 -13.95 -25.67 1.16
CA THR A 66 -13.71 -25.08 2.48
C THR A 66 -15.01 -24.55 3.09
N GLN A 67 -15.03 -24.38 4.41
CA GLN A 67 -16.13 -23.71 5.11
C GLN A 67 -15.67 -22.41 5.80
N THR A 68 -14.37 -22.17 5.82
CA THR A 68 -13.77 -21.01 6.45
C THR A 68 -12.78 -20.35 5.50
N ILE A 69 -12.70 -19.03 5.56
CA ILE A 69 -11.68 -18.22 4.88
C ILE A 69 -10.98 -17.39 5.94
N SER A 70 -9.66 -17.56 6.02
CA SER A 70 -8.82 -16.82 6.96
C SER A 70 -7.92 -15.82 6.25
N MET A 71 -7.81 -14.61 6.80
CA MET A 71 -6.96 -13.53 6.32
C MET A 71 -6.17 -12.94 7.49
N PHE A 72 -4.99 -12.37 7.21
CA PHE A 72 -4.32 -11.52 8.19
C PHE A 72 -5.09 -10.22 8.33
N SER A 73 -5.31 -9.80 9.57
CA SER A 73 -6.02 -8.58 9.93
C SER A 73 -5.62 -8.21 11.35
N GLU A 74 -5.09 -7.00 11.53
CA GLU A 74 -4.61 -6.53 12.83
C GLU A 74 -5.17 -5.13 13.09
N GLU A 75 -5.77 -4.91 14.26
CA GLU A 75 -6.33 -3.61 14.66
C GLU A 75 -7.41 -3.06 13.68
N LEU A 76 -8.07 -3.94 12.92
CA LEU A 76 -9.17 -3.61 12.02
C LEU A 76 -10.51 -4.15 12.53
N GLY A 77 -11.50 -3.26 12.67
CA GLY A 77 -12.88 -3.60 13.02
C GLY A 77 -13.69 -3.95 11.77
N ILE A 78 -14.06 -5.22 11.59
CA ILE A 78 -14.92 -5.64 10.48
C ILE A 78 -16.36 -5.18 10.75
N VAL A 79 -16.89 -4.42 9.81
CA VAL A 79 -18.28 -3.92 9.83
C VAL A 79 -19.21 -4.89 9.12
N SER A 80 -18.79 -5.42 7.97
CA SER A 80 -19.55 -6.43 7.23
C SER A 80 -18.67 -7.17 6.24
N ALA A 81 -19.00 -8.43 5.95
CA ALA A 81 -18.41 -9.19 4.86
C ALA A 81 -19.51 -9.85 4.02
N LYS A 82 -19.33 -9.92 2.69
CA LYS A 82 -20.23 -10.58 1.74
C LYS A 82 -19.41 -11.32 0.70
N MET A 83 -19.90 -12.44 0.20
CA MET A 83 -19.16 -13.23 -0.79
C MET A 83 -20.05 -13.65 -1.95
N ASN A 84 -19.52 -13.43 -3.15
CA ASN A 84 -20.16 -13.69 -4.43
C ASN A 84 -19.26 -14.61 -5.27
N MET A 85 -19.84 -15.39 -6.19
CA MET A 85 -19.08 -16.19 -7.17
C MET A 85 -18.80 -15.41 -8.47
N TYR A 86 -17.67 -15.68 -9.10
CA TYR A 86 -17.37 -15.25 -10.47
C TYR A 86 -17.08 -16.46 -11.37
N HIS A 87 -17.50 -16.40 -12.64
CA HIS A 87 -16.84 -17.15 -13.70
C HIS A 87 -16.00 -16.21 -14.56
N LYS A 88 -14.96 -16.77 -15.18
CA LYS A 88 -14.14 -16.12 -16.20
C LYS A 88 -15.07 -15.42 -17.21
N TYR A 89 -14.79 -14.13 -17.49
CA TYR A 89 -15.58 -13.18 -18.31
C TYR A 89 -16.70 -12.43 -17.57
N ASN A 90 -16.34 -11.47 -16.69
CA ASN A 90 -17.09 -10.24 -16.25
C ASN A 90 -18.63 -10.24 -16.13
N GLU A 91 -19.29 -11.39 -16.14
CA GLU A 91 -20.72 -11.53 -15.97
C GLU A 91 -20.97 -12.15 -14.61
N PRO A 92 -21.73 -11.49 -13.72
CA PRO A 92 -22.13 -12.09 -12.47
C PRO A 92 -23.02 -13.31 -12.79
N ILE A 93 -22.51 -14.50 -12.49
CA ILE A 93 -23.38 -15.68 -12.39
C ILE A 93 -24.36 -15.34 -11.27
N THR A 94 -25.66 -15.34 -11.58
CA THR A 94 -26.79 -15.41 -10.63
C THR A 94 -26.34 -15.40 -9.18
N SER A 95 -26.52 -14.26 -8.49
CA SER A 95 -26.02 -13.96 -7.14
C SER A 95 -26.18 -15.11 -6.13
N PHE A 96 -25.28 -16.10 -6.18
CA PHE A 96 -25.16 -17.11 -5.15
C PHE A 96 -24.39 -16.46 -4.02
N ASN A 97 -25.15 -15.87 -3.10
CA ASN A 97 -24.62 -15.20 -1.92
C ASN A 97 -24.31 -16.27 -0.86
N TYR A 98 -23.03 -16.47 -0.57
CA TYR A 98 -22.65 -17.33 0.54
C TYR A 98 -22.89 -16.57 1.85
N THR A 99 -23.71 -17.15 2.72
CA THR A 99 -24.03 -16.54 4.02
C THR A 99 -22.89 -16.79 5.01
N ILE A 100 -22.28 -15.70 5.47
CA ILE A 100 -21.33 -15.71 6.59
C ILE A 100 -22.15 -15.78 7.88
N VAL A 101 -21.86 -16.78 8.72
CA VAL A 101 -22.59 -17.01 9.99
C VAL A 101 -21.83 -16.45 11.19
N GLY A 102 -20.56 -16.11 11.02
CA GLY A 102 -19.74 -15.48 12.04
C GLY A 102 -18.31 -15.23 11.58
N TYR A 103 -17.58 -14.46 12.37
CA TYR A 103 -16.15 -14.24 12.22
C TYR A 103 -15.46 -14.41 13.58
N ILE A 104 -14.23 -14.91 13.57
CA ILE A 104 -13.40 -15.10 14.77
C ILE A 104 -12.10 -14.34 14.56
N TYR A 105 -11.77 -13.47 15.52
CA TYR A 105 -10.47 -12.83 15.60
C TYR A 105 -9.52 -13.69 16.42
N ASP A 106 -8.34 -13.94 15.87
CA ASP A 106 -7.20 -14.50 16.56
C ASP A 106 -6.16 -13.40 16.72
N ASN A 107 -6.13 -12.81 17.92
CA ASN A 107 -5.25 -11.68 18.22
C ASN A 107 -3.78 -12.10 18.36
N GLU A 108 -3.50 -13.37 18.68
CA GLU A 108 -2.14 -13.89 18.81
C GLU A 108 -1.50 -14.03 17.42
N ASN A 109 -2.28 -14.53 16.47
CA ASN A 109 -1.82 -14.75 15.10
C ASN A 109 -2.13 -13.59 14.14
N HIS A 110 -2.83 -12.56 14.63
CA HIS A 110 -3.32 -11.42 13.86
C HIS A 110 -4.13 -11.84 12.63
N THR A 111 -5.06 -12.78 12.83
CA THR A 111 -5.94 -13.27 11.76
C THR A 111 -7.41 -13.06 12.06
N ILE A 112 -8.19 -12.99 11.00
CA ILE A 112 -9.64 -13.11 11.05
C ILE A 112 -10.09 -14.29 10.20
N SER A 113 -10.96 -15.12 10.77
CA SER A 113 -11.55 -16.28 10.10
C SER A 113 -13.05 -16.09 9.90
N LEU A 114 -13.49 -16.00 8.65
CA LEU A 114 -14.89 -15.93 8.26
C LEU A 114 -15.45 -17.34 8.13
N THR A 115 -16.55 -17.65 8.83
CA THR A 115 -17.22 -18.95 8.77
C THR A 115 -18.48 -18.87 7.94
N PHE A 116 -18.63 -19.75 6.97
CA PHE A 116 -19.77 -19.82 6.07
C PHE A 116 -20.76 -20.89 6.50
N ARG A 117 -22.06 -20.64 6.29
CA ARG A 117 -23.13 -21.62 6.57
C ARG A 117 -22.92 -22.91 5.79
N GLU A 118 -22.53 -22.76 4.52
CA GLU A 118 -22.35 -23.84 3.58
C GLU A 118 -20.87 -24.02 3.26
N LYS A 119 -20.49 -25.24 2.87
CA LYS A 119 -19.15 -25.51 2.35
C LYS A 119 -19.04 -24.96 0.92
N ILE A 120 -18.10 -24.05 0.72
CA ILE A 120 -17.76 -23.43 -0.55
C ILE A 120 -16.92 -24.42 -1.38
N PRO A 121 -17.35 -24.80 -2.60
CA PRO A 121 -16.58 -25.67 -3.49
C PRO A 121 -15.35 -24.95 -4.07
N PRO A 122 -14.45 -25.68 -4.77
CA PRO A 122 -13.41 -25.03 -5.56
C PRO A 122 -13.98 -24.14 -6.66
N GLY A 123 -13.33 -23.00 -6.93
CA GLY A 123 -13.79 -22.02 -7.91
C GLY A 123 -13.24 -20.61 -7.67
N LYS A 124 -13.70 -19.64 -8.46
CA LYS A 124 -13.32 -18.23 -8.35
C LYS A 124 -14.41 -17.41 -7.66
N TYR A 125 -13.97 -16.51 -6.78
CA TYR A 125 -14.86 -15.80 -5.89
C TYR A 125 -14.43 -14.35 -5.69
N THR A 126 -15.39 -13.52 -5.30
CA THR A 126 -15.14 -12.20 -4.76
C THR A 126 -15.66 -12.11 -3.33
N LEU A 127 -14.78 -11.73 -2.43
CA LEU A 127 -15.11 -11.35 -1.06
C LEU A 127 -15.13 -9.83 -0.98
N ILE A 128 -16.20 -9.26 -0.44
CA ILE A 128 -16.37 -7.83 -0.22
C ILE A 128 -16.32 -7.61 1.28
N VAL A 129 -15.36 -6.84 1.77
CA VAL A 129 -15.18 -6.57 3.21
C VAL A 129 -15.23 -5.09 3.46
N LYS A 130 -16.19 -4.70 4.31
CA LYS A 130 -16.25 -3.36 4.91
C LYS A 130 -15.66 -3.41 6.31
N TYR A 131 -14.74 -2.51 6.60
CA TYR A 131 -14.05 -2.46 7.88
C TYR A 131 -13.61 -1.04 8.21
N SER A 132 -13.19 -0.82 9.44
CA SER A 132 -12.61 0.44 9.91
C SER A 132 -11.27 0.20 10.58
N GLY A 133 -10.34 1.13 10.42
CA GLY A 133 -9.09 1.17 11.17
C GLY A 133 -8.81 2.57 11.69
N VAL A 134 -7.81 2.67 12.54
CA VAL A 134 -7.36 3.92 13.14
C VAL A 134 -6.10 4.39 12.42
N ILE A 135 -5.99 5.69 12.23
CA ILE A 135 -4.76 6.36 11.83
C ILE A 135 -4.03 6.70 13.13
N ASP A 136 -2.92 6.03 13.42
CA ASP A 136 -2.25 6.18 14.70
C ASP A 136 -1.44 7.48 14.74
N ASP A 137 -1.71 8.28 15.78
CA ASP A 137 -1.05 9.54 16.10
C ASP A 137 0.11 9.37 17.09
N LYS A 138 0.26 8.17 17.70
CA LYS A 138 1.26 7.92 18.74
C LYS A 138 2.59 7.52 18.10
N LEU A 139 3.51 8.47 18.10
CA LEU A 139 4.91 8.30 17.67
C LEU A 139 5.72 7.36 18.59
N ASP A 140 5.18 7.02 19.76
CA ASP A 140 5.94 6.44 20.87
C ASP A 140 6.16 4.92 20.73
N ASP A 141 5.40 4.25 19.85
CA ASP A 141 5.51 2.81 19.60
C ASP A 141 6.03 2.55 18.18
N GLU A 142 7.35 2.72 18.03
CA GLU A 142 8.09 2.50 16.78
C GLU A 142 7.89 1.08 16.21
N SER A 143 7.36 0.12 16.98
CA SER A 143 7.14 -1.28 16.58
C SER A 143 5.88 -1.53 15.74
N LYS A 144 4.96 -0.56 15.61
CA LYS A 144 3.61 -0.76 15.02
C LYS A 144 3.37 -0.06 13.68
N GLY A 145 3.26 -0.79 12.56
CA GLY A 145 2.89 -0.21 11.25
C GLY A 145 1.42 0.23 11.14
N GLY A 146 0.90 0.47 9.93
CA GLY A 146 -0.49 0.95 9.69
C GLY A 146 -0.56 2.28 8.92
N PHE A 147 -1.48 3.20 9.22
CA PHE A 147 -1.31 4.61 8.84
C PHE A 147 -0.65 5.35 10.01
N ARG A 148 0.44 6.09 9.75
CA ARG A 148 1.22 6.80 10.77
C ARG A 148 1.28 8.29 10.50
N ARG A 149 1.05 9.09 11.53
CA ARG A 149 1.26 10.54 11.46
C ARG A 149 2.72 10.89 11.74
N VAL A 150 3.34 11.73 10.92
CA VAL A 150 4.69 12.24 11.16
C VAL A 150 4.64 13.75 11.33
N PHE A 151 5.02 14.23 12.51
CA PHE A 151 5.10 15.66 12.81
C PHE A 151 6.52 16.16 12.53
N LEU A 152 6.63 17.20 11.70
CA LEU A 152 7.92 17.84 11.42
C LEU A 152 8.24 18.94 12.45
N THR A 153 7.27 19.78 12.83
CA THR A 153 7.38 20.83 13.87
C THR A 153 6.00 21.23 14.44
N GLU A 154 5.96 21.72 15.70
CA GLU A 154 4.72 22.17 16.39
C GLU A 154 4.00 23.35 15.72
N LYS A 155 4.71 24.15 14.91
CA LYS A 155 4.19 25.39 14.30
C LYS A 155 3.70 25.25 12.86
N GLU A 156 4.06 24.19 12.15
CA GLU A 156 4.05 24.22 10.67
C GLU A 156 3.28 23.08 10.00
N GLY A 157 2.33 22.47 10.71
CA GLY A 157 1.38 21.52 10.12
C GLY A 157 1.90 20.08 9.99
N VAL A 158 0.95 19.22 9.63
CA VAL A 158 0.97 17.77 9.81
C VAL A 158 1.30 17.08 8.48
N MET A 159 2.16 16.07 8.50
CA MET A 159 2.29 15.10 7.41
C MET A 159 1.68 13.76 7.83
N TRP A 160 0.99 13.09 6.90
CA TRP A 160 0.47 11.75 7.10
C TRP A 160 1.22 10.78 6.16
N LEU A 161 1.81 9.73 6.71
CA LEU A 161 2.46 8.69 5.92
C LEU A 161 1.63 7.43 6.10
N SER A 162 1.28 6.72 5.02
CA SER A 162 0.88 5.32 5.27
C SER A 162 2.13 4.48 5.45
N ALA A 163 2.07 3.61 6.46
CA ALA A 163 3.13 2.77 6.98
C ALA A 163 3.00 1.32 6.53
N THR A 164 2.82 1.07 5.23
CA THR A 164 3.01 -0.28 4.66
C THR A 164 4.49 -0.72 4.63
N HIS A 165 5.39 0.09 5.17
CA HIS A 165 6.68 0.31 4.54
C HIS A 165 7.89 -0.20 5.33
N PHE A 166 7.78 -0.40 6.65
CA PHE A 166 8.95 -0.77 7.47
C PHE A 166 8.92 -2.24 7.95
N ASN A 167 7.90 -3.02 7.58
CA ASN A 167 7.86 -4.47 7.81
C ASN A 167 6.85 -5.18 6.89
N PRO A 168 7.23 -6.33 6.29
CA PRO A 168 6.35 -7.20 5.51
C PRO A 168 4.99 -7.53 6.14
N ILE A 169 4.85 -7.45 7.47
CA ILE A 169 3.62 -7.84 8.15
C ILE A 169 2.55 -6.74 8.18
N TRP A 170 2.88 -5.45 7.97
CA TRP A 170 1.95 -4.38 8.34
C TRP A 170 0.87 -4.00 7.33
N ALA A 171 0.88 -4.56 6.12
CA ALA A 171 -0.25 -4.43 5.21
C ALA A 171 -1.57 -4.84 5.88
N ARG A 172 -1.52 -5.84 6.78
CA ARG A 172 -2.66 -6.35 7.57
C ARG A 172 -3.31 -5.32 8.53
N ARG A 173 -2.64 -4.19 8.78
CA ARG A 173 -3.13 -3.06 9.58
C ARG A 173 -3.81 -1.99 8.74
N ILE A 174 -3.75 -2.09 7.41
CA ILE A 174 -4.43 -1.19 6.46
C ILE A 174 -5.59 -1.91 5.78
N PHE A 175 -5.41 -3.18 5.42
CA PHE A 175 -6.47 -4.00 4.85
C PHE A 175 -6.28 -5.47 5.21
N PRO A 176 -7.37 -6.24 5.41
CA PRO A 176 -7.25 -7.68 5.53
C PRO A 176 -6.61 -8.29 4.28
N CYS A 177 -5.61 -9.15 4.42
CA CYS A 177 -4.92 -9.73 3.26
C CYS A 177 -4.54 -11.19 3.46
N TRP A 178 -4.38 -11.94 2.37
CA TRP A 178 -3.77 -13.26 2.43
C TRP A 178 -2.25 -13.16 2.55
N ASP A 179 -1.61 -14.32 2.77
CA ASP A 179 -0.19 -14.51 3.00
C ASP A 179 0.71 -13.52 2.21
N PRO A 180 1.61 -12.77 2.89
CA PRO A 180 2.55 -11.84 2.26
C PRO A 180 3.38 -12.46 1.12
N SER A 181 3.58 -13.78 1.11
CA SER A 181 4.30 -14.48 0.03
C SER A 181 3.49 -14.66 -1.27
N LYS A 182 2.16 -14.50 -1.23
CA LYS A 182 1.29 -14.68 -2.40
C LYS A 182 1.12 -13.36 -3.16
N LYS A 183 1.59 -13.34 -4.41
CA LYS A 183 1.49 -12.15 -5.27
C LYS A 183 0.10 -12.00 -5.88
N ALA A 184 -0.36 -10.77 -6.01
CA ALA A 184 -1.59 -10.40 -6.69
C ALA A 184 -1.44 -9.01 -7.31
N THR A 185 -2.41 -8.62 -8.13
CA THR A 185 -2.52 -7.26 -8.66
C THR A 185 -3.39 -6.40 -7.75
N PHE A 186 -3.15 -5.09 -7.72
CA PHE A 186 -3.88 -4.16 -6.87
C PHE A 186 -4.41 -3.00 -7.69
N GLU A 187 -5.66 -2.58 -7.47
CA GLU A 187 -6.21 -1.31 -7.91
C GLU A 187 -6.58 -0.50 -6.66
N ILE A 188 -6.05 0.72 -6.55
CA ILE A 188 -6.12 1.51 -5.31
C ILE A 188 -6.95 2.77 -5.56
N PHE A 189 -7.91 2.99 -4.68
CA PHE A 189 -8.84 4.12 -4.68
C PHE A 189 -8.87 4.72 -3.29
N ILE A 190 -8.70 6.04 -3.21
CA ILE A 190 -8.66 6.73 -1.93
C ILE A 190 -9.53 7.98 -2.01
N GLU A 191 -10.52 8.06 -1.14
CA GLU A 191 -11.31 9.26 -0.87
C GLU A 191 -10.69 10.04 0.30
N HIS A 192 -10.38 11.31 0.08
CA HIS A 192 -9.62 12.13 1.04
C HIS A 192 -9.97 13.63 0.92
N PRO A 193 -9.64 14.45 1.96
CA PRO A 193 -9.77 15.90 1.87
C PRO A 193 -8.87 16.50 0.78
N LYS A 194 -9.34 17.55 0.10
CA LYS A 194 -8.65 18.17 -1.05
C LYS A 194 -7.30 18.81 -0.70
N GLU A 195 -7.05 19.18 0.55
CA GLU A 195 -5.75 19.72 0.97
C GLU A 195 -4.62 18.68 0.95
N TYR A 196 -4.93 17.39 0.86
CA TYR A 196 -3.96 16.32 0.79
C TYR A 196 -3.81 15.82 -0.65
N THR A 197 -2.58 15.42 -0.97
CA THR A 197 -2.19 14.67 -2.15
C THR A 197 -1.93 13.22 -1.75
N ILE A 198 -2.47 12.29 -2.53
CA ILE A 198 -2.25 10.87 -2.35
C ILE A 198 -1.24 10.37 -3.36
N LEU A 199 -0.27 9.59 -2.91
CA LEU A 199 0.69 8.88 -3.76
C LEU A 199 0.54 7.39 -3.51
N SER A 200 0.68 6.59 -4.56
CA SER A 200 0.72 5.13 -4.46
C SER A 200 1.73 4.51 -5.42
N ASN A 201 1.74 3.19 -5.53
CA ASN A 201 2.73 2.44 -6.33
C ASN A 201 2.70 2.75 -7.83
N MET A 202 1.54 3.15 -8.33
CA MET A 202 1.30 3.38 -9.74
C MET A 202 0.87 4.84 -9.98
N PRO A 203 0.98 5.34 -11.21
CA PRO A 203 0.50 6.68 -11.55
C PRO A 203 -1.00 6.85 -11.29
N MET A 204 -1.38 8.09 -11.00
CA MET A 204 -2.76 8.50 -10.82
C MET A 204 -3.48 8.54 -12.17
N GLN A 205 -4.69 7.97 -12.24
CA GLN A 205 -5.55 8.10 -13.40
C GLN A 205 -6.08 9.54 -13.49
N VAL A 206 -6.01 10.13 -14.69
CA VAL A 206 -6.36 11.54 -14.97
C VAL A 206 -7.83 11.87 -14.64
N ASN A 207 -8.68 10.86 -14.43
CA ASN A 207 -10.10 11.02 -14.13
C ASN A 207 -10.35 11.19 -12.63
N GLU A 208 -10.02 12.37 -12.12
CA GLU A 208 -10.37 12.76 -10.76
C GLU A 208 -11.83 13.19 -10.71
N HIS A 209 -12.63 12.46 -9.93
CA HIS A 209 -14.00 12.86 -9.68
C HIS A 209 -14.04 13.65 -8.37
N GLU A 210 -14.32 14.94 -8.47
CA GLU A 210 -14.72 15.73 -7.32
C GLU A 210 -16.12 15.28 -6.89
N TYR A 211 -16.22 14.64 -5.72
CA TYR A 211 -17.50 14.14 -5.19
C TYR A 211 -18.30 15.26 -4.51
N ASN A 212 -17.61 16.22 -3.88
CA ASN A 212 -18.15 17.44 -3.24
C ASN A 212 -17.05 18.51 -3.10
N ASN A 213 -17.37 19.75 -2.71
CA ASN A 213 -16.44 20.89 -2.67
C ASN A 213 -15.15 20.66 -1.85
N ASN A 214 -15.12 19.74 -0.87
CA ASN A 214 -13.98 19.52 0.03
C ASN A 214 -13.34 18.12 -0.05
N ILE A 215 -13.92 17.18 -0.82
CA ILE A 215 -13.44 15.78 -0.89
C ILE A 215 -13.03 15.45 -2.33
N ARG A 216 -11.91 14.75 -2.49
CA ARG A 216 -11.37 14.22 -3.74
C ARG A 216 -11.29 12.71 -3.69
N ARG A 217 -11.57 12.07 -4.82
CA ARG A 217 -11.31 10.65 -5.01
C ARG A 217 -10.16 10.47 -5.98
N THR A 218 -9.08 9.87 -5.49
CA THR A 218 -7.87 9.58 -6.25
C THR A 218 -7.83 8.10 -6.60
N LYS A 219 -7.64 7.80 -7.88
CA LYS A 219 -7.53 6.43 -8.41
C LYS A 219 -6.16 6.23 -9.04
N PHE A 220 -5.55 5.06 -8.81
CA PHE A 220 -4.27 4.69 -9.39
C PHE A 220 -4.41 3.58 -10.44
N ASP A 221 -3.47 3.51 -11.37
CA ASP A 221 -3.37 2.40 -12.31
C ASP A 221 -3.12 1.06 -11.58
N SER A 222 -3.51 -0.04 -12.22
CA SER A 222 -3.34 -1.36 -11.62
C SER A 222 -1.86 -1.75 -11.55
N THR A 223 -1.45 -2.30 -10.41
CA THR A 223 -0.06 -2.72 -10.19
C THR A 223 0.26 -4.00 -10.98
N PRO A 224 1.53 -4.24 -11.32
CA PRO A 224 1.97 -5.60 -11.61
C PRO A 224 1.75 -6.51 -10.39
N ALA A 225 1.82 -7.83 -10.61
CA ALA A 225 1.68 -8.80 -9.54
C ALA A 225 2.80 -8.61 -8.48
N MET A 226 2.41 -8.22 -7.28
CA MET A 226 3.31 -7.99 -6.15
C MET A 226 2.70 -8.52 -4.86
N SER A 227 3.51 -8.59 -3.81
CA SER A 227 3.03 -9.00 -2.50
C SER A 227 2.30 -7.85 -1.78
N PRO A 228 1.32 -8.13 -0.90
CA PRO A 228 0.58 -7.10 -0.17
C PRO A 228 1.47 -6.09 0.58
N TYR A 229 2.63 -6.52 1.06
CA TYR A 229 3.57 -5.65 1.77
C TYR A 229 4.29 -4.63 0.88
N HIS A 230 4.24 -4.77 -0.44
CA HIS A 230 4.76 -3.76 -1.37
C HIS A 230 3.74 -2.66 -1.68
N VAL A 231 2.45 -2.86 -1.35
CA VAL A 231 1.44 -1.79 -1.45
C VAL A 231 1.95 -0.59 -0.69
N SER A 232 1.88 0.61 -1.26
CA SER A 232 2.34 1.85 -0.65
C SER A 232 1.31 2.93 -0.86
N ILE A 233 0.96 3.62 0.22
CA ILE A 233 0.06 4.77 0.19
C ILE A 233 0.77 5.90 0.96
N VAL A 234 0.75 7.12 0.44
CA VAL A 234 1.30 8.29 1.14
C VAL A 234 0.32 9.44 1.05
N ILE A 235 0.06 10.13 2.16
CA ILE A 235 -0.96 11.16 2.30
C ILE A 235 -0.29 12.48 2.69
N THR A 236 0.14 13.25 1.71
CA THR A 236 0.99 14.42 1.96
C THR A 236 0.32 15.73 1.58
N ASN A 237 0.55 16.79 2.35
CA ASN A 237 0.25 18.17 1.94
C ASN A 237 1.49 18.85 1.32
N PHE A 238 2.52 18.08 1.00
CA PHE A 238 3.73 18.59 0.38
C PHE A 238 3.46 19.09 -1.02
N VAL A 239 4.16 20.17 -1.37
CA VAL A 239 4.16 20.65 -2.73
C VAL A 239 5.04 19.73 -3.58
N ARG A 240 4.52 19.30 -4.73
CA ARG A 240 5.30 18.63 -5.78
C ARG A 240 6.33 19.63 -6.30
N ASN A 241 7.59 19.48 -5.94
CA ASN A 241 8.56 20.53 -6.21
C ASN A 241 9.16 20.44 -7.62
N PHE A 242 9.34 19.24 -8.14
CA PHE A 242 10.02 19.03 -9.42
C PHE A 242 9.42 17.86 -10.17
N ILE A 243 9.17 18.08 -11.47
CA ILE A 243 8.71 17.09 -12.45
C ILE A 243 9.80 17.02 -13.51
N PHE A 244 10.32 15.84 -13.79
CA PHE A 244 11.30 15.62 -14.87
C PHE A 244 10.79 14.59 -15.86
N GLU A 245 10.98 14.89 -17.16
CA GLU A 245 10.68 14.06 -18.34
C GLU A 245 9.37 13.27 -18.25
N ASN A 246 8.32 13.75 -18.94
CA ASN A 246 7.02 13.06 -19.02
C ASN A 246 6.50 12.52 -17.67
N ASP A 247 6.74 13.21 -16.56
CA ASP A 247 6.33 12.84 -15.19
C ASP A 247 7.01 11.60 -14.56
N ILE A 248 8.06 11.04 -15.17
CA ILE A 248 8.70 9.79 -14.75
C ILE A 248 9.29 9.85 -13.34
N VAL A 249 9.85 10.99 -12.93
CA VAL A 249 10.44 11.17 -11.59
C VAL A 249 9.86 12.41 -10.94
N SER A 250 9.31 12.22 -9.74
CA SER A 250 8.77 13.29 -8.91
C SER A 250 9.48 13.33 -7.57
N MET A 251 9.76 14.52 -7.05
CA MET A 251 10.25 14.68 -5.68
C MET A 251 9.34 15.55 -4.83
N TRP A 252 8.99 15.04 -3.67
CA TRP A 252 8.08 15.62 -2.70
C TRP A 252 8.87 16.01 -1.46
N CYS A 253 8.90 17.31 -1.13
CA CYS A 253 9.63 17.83 0.02
C CYS A 253 8.98 19.14 0.50
N LYS A 254 9.14 19.48 1.78
CA LYS A 254 8.70 20.77 2.32
C LYS A 254 9.61 21.93 1.90
N MET A 255 10.93 21.71 1.87
CA MET A 255 11.91 22.76 1.57
C MET A 255 12.18 22.81 0.07
N GLN A 256 11.42 23.64 -0.65
CA GLN A 256 11.47 23.75 -2.11
C GLN A 256 12.84 24.19 -2.68
N SER A 257 13.74 24.71 -1.85
CA SER A 257 14.85 25.57 -2.33
C SER A 257 16.20 25.33 -1.66
N SER A 258 16.45 24.19 -1.01
CA SER A 258 17.81 23.91 -0.50
C SER A 258 18.72 23.41 -1.63
N SER A 259 19.99 23.82 -1.61
CA SER A 259 21.01 23.33 -2.55
C SER A 259 21.17 21.80 -2.49
N SER A 260 20.94 21.20 -1.32
CA SER A 260 20.95 19.75 -1.12
C SER A 260 19.85 19.03 -1.90
N VAL A 261 18.63 19.57 -1.93
CA VAL A 261 17.51 19.00 -2.69
C VAL A 261 17.80 19.07 -4.19
N GLN A 262 18.32 20.19 -4.70
CA GLN A 262 18.72 20.34 -6.10
C GLN A 262 19.82 19.35 -6.53
N PHE A 263 20.80 19.14 -5.64
CA PHE A 263 21.84 18.14 -5.89
C PHE A 263 21.26 16.72 -5.94
N ALA A 264 20.43 16.34 -4.96
CA ALA A 264 19.80 15.02 -4.92
C ALA A 264 18.96 14.76 -6.18
N LEU A 265 18.18 15.75 -6.62
CA LEU A 265 17.39 15.69 -7.85
C LEU A 265 18.26 15.43 -9.08
N THR A 266 19.37 16.16 -9.21
CA THR A 266 20.29 16.02 -10.35
C THR A 266 20.88 14.61 -10.40
N ILE A 267 21.30 14.08 -9.25
CA ILE A 267 21.86 12.73 -9.15
C ILE A 267 20.82 11.66 -9.44
N THR A 268 19.64 11.74 -8.81
CA THR A 268 18.53 10.80 -9.04
C THR A 268 18.14 10.77 -10.51
N ARG A 269 17.99 11.94 -11.15
CA ARG A 269 17.70 12.03 -12.58
C ARG A 269 18.74 11.28 -13.41
N ASN A 270 20.03 11.56 -13.21
CA ASN A 270 21.08 10.95 -14.00
C ASN A 270 21.13 9.43 -13.83
N ILE A 271 20.91 8.93 -12.60
CA ILE A 271 20.85 7.49 -12.32
C ILE A 271 19.62 6.86 -12.98
N THR A 272 18.44 7.47 -12.87
CA THR A 272 17.22 6.94 -13.50
C THR A 272 17.37 6.85 -15.01
N LEU A 273 17.95 7.87 -15.65
CA LEU A 273 18.21 7.87 -17.09
C LEU A 273 19.20 6.77 -17.48
N TYR A 274 20.30 6.62 -16.73
CA TYR A 274 21.28 5.56 -16.95
C TYR A 274 20.65 4.17 -16.82
N LEU A 275 19.90 3.92 -15.75
CA LEU A 275 19.23 2.62 -15.54
C LEU A 275 18.19 2.32 -16.61
N LYS A 276 17.41 3.32 -17.03
CA LYS A 276 16.47 3.17 -18.15
C LYS A 276 17.20 2.80 -19.44
N GLU A 277 18.36 3.38 -19.67
CA GLU A 277 19.16 3.09 -20.85
C GLU A 277 19.78 1.69 -20.81
N GLU A 278 20.35 1.28 -19.68
CA GLU A 278 20.94 -0.04 -19.50
C GLU A 278 19.88 -1.15 -19.52
N TRP A 279 18.69 -0.88 -18.97
CA TRP A 279 17.62 -1.86 -18.81
C TRP A 279 16.46 -1.68 -19.80
N LYS A 280 16.73 -1.14 -21.01
CA LYS A 280 15.74 -0.96 -22.11
C LYS A 280 14.87 -2.18 -22.41
N HIS A 281 15.32 -3.40 -22.06
CA HIS A 281 14.61 -4.66 -22.27
C HIS A 281 13.54 -4.96 -21.18
N LEU A 282 13.61 -4.30 -20.03
CA LEU A 282 12.60 -4.37 -18.96
C LEU A 282 11.57 -3.26 -19.22
N GLN A 283 10.52 -3.55 -19.98
CA GLN A 283 9.49 -2.56 -20.33
C GLN A 283 8.73 -2.00 -19.11
N GLN A 284 8.29 -0.73 -19.27
CA GLN A 284 7.46 0.12 -18.40
C GLN A 284 7.88 0.19 -16.93
N PHE A 285 8.82 1.11 -16.64
CA PHE A 285 8.99 1.64 -15.29
C PHE A 285 7.79 2.55 -14.96
N PRO A 286 7.01 2.27 -13.90
CA PRO A 286 6.03 3.24 -13.42
C PRO A 286 6.75 4.50 -12.95
N ASP A 287 6.03 5.62 -12.93
CA ASP A 287 6.55 6.87 -12.38
C ASP A 287 7.02 6.65 -10.94
N VAL A 288 8.18 7.19 -10.60
CA VAL A 288 8.80 7.03 -9.29
C VAL A 288 8.67 8.32 -8.50
N ASN A 289 8.00 8.22 -7.37
CA ASN A 289 7.85 9.30 -6.39
C ASN A 289 8.90 9.16 -5.29
N TYR A 290 9.80 10.14 -5.22
CA TYR A 290 10.77 10.29 -4.14
C TYR A 290 10.21 11.25 -3.08
N ILE A 291 10.16 10.81 -1.84
CA ILE A 291 9.57 11.58 -0.74
C ILE A 291 10.64 11.80 0.31
N VAL A 292 10.94 13.06 0.61
CA VAL A 292 12.00 13.44 1.55
C VAL A 292 11.37 13.99 2.84
N ILE A 293 11.62 13.32 3.95
CA ILE A 293 10.96 13.55 5.24
C ILE A 293 12.01 13.94 6.30
N PRO A 294 12.20 15.25 6.55
CA PRO A 294 13.18 15.70 7.53
C PRO A 294 12.89 15.16 8.93
N GLY A 295 13.88 14.60 9.62
CA GLY A 295 13.74 14.20 11.02
C GLY A 295 13.04 12.86 11.26
N PHE A 296 12.68 12.12 10.21
CA PHE A 296 12.12 10.77 10.33
C PHE A 296 13.11 9.83 11.05
N GLN A 297 12.72 9.27 12.19
CA GLN A 297 13.55 8.38 13.01
C GLN A 297 13.08 6.95 12.79
N GLU A 298 13.66 6.30 11.78
CA GLU A 298 13.53 4.86 11.63
C GLU A 298 14.89 4.20 11.48
N LEU A 299 14.89 2.89 11.73
CA LEU A 299 16.06 2.02 11.74
C LEU A 299 16.78 1.97 10.38
N ASP A 300 16.09 2.25 9.27
CA ASP A 300 16.66 2.28 7.92
C ASP A 300 16.65 3.68 7.29
N LYS A 301 17.79 4.10 6.73
CA LYS A 301 18.01 5.46 6.19
C LYS A 301 17.18 5.79 4.93
N SER A 302 16.58 4.78 4.31
CA SER A 302 15.80 4.88 3.08
C SER A 302 15.04 3.59 2.85
N VAL A 303 13.91 3.66 2.17
CA VAL A 303 13.14 2.46 1.82
C VAL A 303 12.51 2.63 0.45
N ALA A 304 12.51 1.53 -0.31
CA ALA A 304 12.09 1.50 -1.70
C ALA A 304 10.99 0.46 -1.92
N ASN A 305 9.81 0.94 -2.30
CA ASN A 305 8.74 0.14 -2.87
C ASN A 305 8.53 0.50 -4.35
N LEU A 306 7.76 -0.31 -5.06
CA LEU A 306 7.39 -0.01 -6.44
C LEU A 306 6.75 1.38 -6.51
N GLY A 307 7.31 2.28 -7.33
CA GLY A 307 6.80 3.64 -7.56
C GLY A 307 6.95 4.63 -6.40
N ILE A 308 7.37 4.20 -5.21
CA ILE A 308 7.53 5.07 -4.03
C ILE A 308 8.86 4.78 -3.32
N ILE A 309 9.68 5.82 -3.20
CA ILE A 309 10.93 5.79 -2.47
C ILE A 309 10.90 6.89 -1.41
N ILE A 310 11.11 6.52 -0.15
CA ILE A 310 11.09 7.47 0.97
C ILE A 310 12.51 7.60 1.52
N TYR A 311 12.94 8.84 1.70
CA TYR A 311 14.24 9.23 2.26
C TYR A 311 14.05 10.11 3.50
N LYS A 312 14.99 9.98 4.43
CA LYS A 312 15.21 10.93 5.51
C LYS A 312 15.93 12.19 5.03
#